data_AF-A0A519MMY3-F1
#
_entry.id   AF-A0A519MMY3-F1
#
_cell.length_a   1.000
_cell.length_b   1.000
_cell.length_c   1.000
_cell.angle_alpha   90.00
_cell.angle_beta   90.00
_cell.angle_gamma   90.00
#
_symmetry.space_group_name_H-M   'P 1'
#
loop_
_entity.id
_entity.type
_entity.pdbx_description
1 polymer ?
#
loop_
_entity_poly.entity_id
_entity_poly.type
_entity_poly.pdbx_seq_one_letter_code
_entity_poly.pdbx_strand_id
1 'polypeptide(L)' 'MVRLGLAKKADEAYKLHYLLADSIDMIFEQGNPGGIKEVFKTLGLCENTVRLPLVNVNEDLAGRLNDFVNKVR' A
#
# COMPACT_ATOMS: atom_id res chain seq x y z
N MET A 1 -12.71 6.54 -3.62
CA MET A 1 -12.11 6.83 -4.94
C MET A 1 -13.01 6.32 -6.08
N VAL A 2 -13.02 5.02 -6.41
CA VAL A 2 -13.74 4.48 -7.60
C VAL A 2 -15.24 4.82 -7.64
N ARG A 3 -15.98 4.54 -6.55
CA ARG A 3 -17.43 4.84 -6.49
C ARG A 3 -17.75 6.33 -6.70
N LEU A 4 -16.89 7.22 -6.18
CA LEU A 4 -17.05 8.68 -6.36
C LEU A 4 -16.77 9.09 -7.81
N GLY A 5 -15.73 8.51 -8.43
CA GLY A 5 -15.46 8.70 -9.85
C GLY A 5 -16.63 8.27 -10.74
N LEU A 6 -17.21 7.10 -10.47
CA LEU A 6 -18.42 6.62 -11.18
C LEU A 6 -19.63 7.54 -10.97
N ALA A 7 -19.75 8.16 -9.80
CA ALA A 7 -20.79 9.14 -9.48
C ALA A 7 -20.50 10.57 -10.00
N LYS A 8 -19.45 10.75 -10.82
CA LYS A 8 -18.97 12.06 -11.32
C LYS A 8 -18.59 13.06 -10.22
N LYS A 9 -18.24 12.56 -9.02
CA LYS A 9 -17.74 13.33 -7.88
C LYS A 9 -16.21 13.37 -7.91
N ALA A 10 -15.66 14.11 -8.88
CA ALA A 10 -14.24 14.09 -9.21
C ALA A 10 -13.36 14.61 -8.07
N ASP A 11 -13.74 15.74 -7.46
CA ASP A 11 -12.94 16.37 -6.39
C ASP A 11 -12.80 15.45 -5.16
N GLU A 12 -13.89 14.83 -4.72
CA GLU A 12 -13.84 13.88 -3.60
C GLU A 12 -13.14 12.57 -3.99
N ALA A 13 -13.22 12.15 -5.25
CA ALA A 13 -12.45 11.01 -5.74
C ALA A 13 -10.95 11.30 -5.69
N TYR A 14 -10.51 12.48 -6.14
CA TYR A 14 -9.11 12.90 -6.14
C TYR A 14 -8.55 13.04 -4.74
N LYS A 15 -9.31 13.56 -3.77
CA LYS A 15 -8.89 13.58 -2.36
C LYS A 15 -8.48 12.20 -1.86
N LEU A 16 -9.26 11.17 -2.18
CA LEU A 16 -8.93 9.79 -1.79
C LEU A 16 -7.81 9.18 -2.65
N HIS A 17 -7.71 9.56 -3.93
CA HIS A 17 -6.61 9.12 -4.79
C HIS A 17 -5.27 9.62 -4.26
N TYR A 18 -5.14 10.92 -4.00
CA TYR A 18 -3.91 11.51 -3.50
C TYR A 18 -3.57 11.10 -2.07
N LEU A 19 -4.57 10.78 -1.24
CA LEU A 19 -4.32 10.15 0.06
C LEU A 19 -3.59 8.81 -0.06
N LEU A 20 -3.87 8.03 -1.11
CA LEU A 20 -3.31 6.71 -1.32
C LEU A 20 -2.14 6.67 -2.31
N ALA A 21 -1.91 7.73 -3.08
CA ALA A 21 -0.98 7.75 -4.22
C ALA A 21 0.43 7.31 -3.83
N ASP A 22 1.00 7.88 -2.77
CA ASP A 22 2.34 7.55 -2.30
C ASP A 22 2.47 6.05 -1.94
N SER A 23 1.41 5.44 -1.41
CA SER A 23 1.43 4.00 -1.09
C SER A 23 1.44 3.11 -2.31
N ILE A 24 0.89 3.57 -3.44
CA ILE A 24 0.92 2.82 -4.70
C ILE A 24 2.36 2.72 -5.17
N ASP A 25 3.14 3.80 -5.15
CA ASP A 25 4.55 3.73 -5.54
C ASP A 25 5.34 2.84 -4.57
N MET A 26 5.10 2.97 -3.27
CA MET A 26 5.79 2.16 -2.25
C MET A 26 5.52 0.66 -2.40
N ILE A 27 4.29 0.21 -2.66
CA ILE A 27 4.03 -1.24 -2.74
C ILE A 27 4.68 -1.91 -3.96
N PHE A 28 5.03 -1.14 -5.00
CA PHE A 28 5.72 -1.63 -6.20
C PHE A 28 7.24 -1.40 -6.18
N GLU A 29 7.76 -0.61 -5.23
CA GLU A 29 9.15 -0.12 -5.22
C GLU A 29 10.21 -1.23 -5.30
N GLN A 30 10.00 -2.35 -4.58
CA GLN A 30 10.90 -3.52 -4.60
C GLN A 30 10.25 -4.75 -5.27
N GLY A 31 9.26 -4.50 -6.13
CA GLY A 31 8.51 -5.53 -6.84
C GLY A 31 7.37 -6.13 -6.02
N ASN A 32 6.45 -6.77 -6.74
CA ASN A 32 5.29 -7.43 -6.16
C ASN A 32 5.55 -8.92 -5.91
N PRO A 33 4.95 -9.52 -4.86
CA PRO A 33 3.97 -8.94 -3.94
C PRO A 33 4.58 -8.46 -2.60
N GLY A 34 5.89 -8.17 -2.55
CA GLY A 34 6.60 -7.87 -1.30
C GLY A 34 5.99 -6.70 -0.52
N GLY A 35 5.82 -5.54 -1.18
CA GLY A 35 5.30 -4.34 -0.52
C GLY A 35 3.86 -4.48 -0.02
N ILE A 36 2.96 -4.99 -0.86
CA ILE A 36 1.55 -5.19 -0.44
C ILE A 36 1.42 -6.22 0.70
N LYS A 37 2.30 -7.22 0.75
CA LYS A 37 2.33 -8.19 1.85
C LYS A 37 2.83 -7.58 3.16
N GLU A 38 3.74 -6.62 3.11
CA GLU A 38 4.14 -5.88 4.31
C GLU A 38 2.97 -5.06 4.86
N VAL A 39 2.22 -4.36 4.00
CA VAL A 39 1.00 -3.63 4.38
C VAL A 39 0.00 -4.57 5.09
N PHE A 40 -0.23 -5.76 4.56
CA PHE A 40 -1.18 -6.71 5.15
C PHE A 40 -0.69 -7.27 6.49
N LYS A 41 0.62 -7.44 6.66
CA LYS A 41 1.23 -7.78 7.94
C LYS A 41 1.02 -6.68 8.98
N THR A 42 1.23 -5.41 8.63
CA THR A 42 0.95 -4.27 9.53
C THR A 42 -0.51 -4.21 9.96
N LEU A 43 -1.42 -4.52 9.04
CA LEU A 43 -2.86 -4.58 9.32
C LEU A 43 -3.28 -5.82 10.15
N GLY A 44 -2.37 -6.77 10.39
CA GLY A 44 -2.66 -8.01 11.11
C GLY A 44 -3.49 -9.00 10.29
N LEU A 45 -3.44 -8.93 8.96
CA LEU A 45 -4.26 -9.75 8.05
C LEU A 45 -3.52 -11.00 7.54
N CYS A 46 -2.21 -10.92 7.31
CA CYS A 46 -1.39 -12.07 6.93
C CYS A 46 0.10 -11.84 7.19
N GLU A 47 0.91 -12.89 7.13
CA GLU A 47 2.37 -12.79 7.14
C GLU A 47 2.93 -12.23 5.83
N ASN A 48 4.11 -11.61 5.91
CA ASN A 48 4.79 -11.04 4.74
C ASN A 48 5.62 -12.06 3.93
N THR A 49 5.65 -13.33 4.34
CA THR A 49 6.46 -14.37 3.69
C THR A 49 6.08 -14.55 2.22
N VAL A 50 7.07 -14.50 1.34
CA VAL A 50 6.93 -14.83 -0.10
C VAL A 50 7.68 -16.12 -0.45
N ARG A 51 7.37 -16.69 -1.62
CA ARG A 51 8.07 -17.87 -2.14
C ARG A 51 9.18 -17.42 -3.08
N LEU A 52 10.32 -18.09 -3.01
CA LEU A 52 11.41 -17.89 -3.97
C LEU A 52 10.88 -18.05 -5.41
N PRO A 53 11.39 -17.24 -6.37
CA PRO A 53 12.56 -16.36 -6.26
C PRO A 53 12.32 -14.99 -5.61
N LEU A 54 11.10 -14.73 -5.12
CA LEU A 54 10.76 -13.46 -4.47
C LEU A 54 11.40 -13.40 -3.07
N VAL A 55 11.74 -12.19 -2.66
CA VAL A 55 12.27 -11.88 -1.33
C VAL A 55 11.38 -10.84 -0.65
N ASN A 56 11.42 -10.81 0.67
CA ASN A 56 10.74 -9.77 1.44
C ASN A 56 11.37 -8.39 1.12
N VAL A 57 10.58 -7.34 1.32
CA VAL A 57 11.10 -5.97 1.23
C VAL A 57 12.14 -5.70 2.32
N ASN A 58 13.06 -4.78 2.08
CA ASN A 58 14.04 -4.37 3.08
C ASN A 58 13.41 -3.57 4.25
N GLU A 59 14.19 -3.34 5.30
CA GLU A 59 13.74 -2.66 6.52
C GLU A 59 13.30 -1.22 6.28
N ASP A 60 13.94 -0.50 5.35
CA ASP A 60 13.57 0.88 4.99
C ASP A 60 12.14 0.95 4.41
N LEU A 61 11.86 0.15 3.39
CA LEU A 61 10.54 0.12 2.76
C LEU A 61 9.49 -0.42 3.74
N ALA A 62 9.86 -1.41 4.56
CA ALA A 62 8.96 -1.91 5.59
C ALA A 62 8.58 -0.82 6.61
N GLY A 63 9.54 -0.02 7.06
CA GLY A 63 9.29 1.12 7.96
C GLY A 63 8.34 2.14 7.35
N ARG A 64 8.61 2.59 6.11
CA ARG A 64 7.75 3.56 5.41
C ARG A 64 6.33 3.07 5.19
N LEU A 65 6.17 1.79 4.82
CA LEU A 65 4.85 1.16 4.67
C LEU A 65 4.11 1.08 6.01
N ASN A 66 4.81 0.70 7.10
CA ASN A 66 4.23 0.67 8.44
C ASN A 66 3.72 2.05 8.87
N ASP A 67 4.54 3.09 8.71
CA ASP A 67 4.18 4.47 9.07
C ASP A 67 2.98 4.97 8.24
N PHE A 68 2.96 4.67 6.94
CA PHE A 68 1.82 5.01 6.08
C PHE A 68 0.53 4.34 6.55
N VAL A 69 0.57 3.03 6.80
CA VAL A 69 -0.61 2.27 7.23
C VAL A 69 -1.14 2.79 8.56
N ASN A 70 -0.26 3.07 9.53
CA ASN A 70 -0.64 3.60 10.83
C ASN A 70 -1.17 5.04 10.78
N LYS A 71 -0.75 5.83 9.79
CA LYS A 71 -1.25 7.20 9.57
C LYS A 71 -2.64 7.23 8.94
N VAL A 72 -2.96 6.27 8.08
CA VAL A 72 -4.23 6.21 7.32
C VAL A 72 -5.32 5.43 8.07
N ARG A 73 -4.93 4.52 8.96
CA ARG A 73 -5.83 3.77 9.85
C ARG A 73 -6.40 4.63 10.97
#